data_AF-D6V4T1-F1
#
_entry.id   AF-D6V4T1-F1
#
_cell.length_a   1.000
_cell.length_b   1.000
_cell.length_c   1.000
_cell.angle_alpha   90.00
_cell.angle_beta   90.00
_cell.angle_gamma   90.00
#
_symmetry.space_group_name_H-M   'P 1'
#
loop_
_entity.id
_entity.type
_entity.pdbx_description
1 polymer ?
#
loop_
_entity_poly.entity_id
_entity_poly.type
_entity_poly.pdbx_seq_one_letter_code
_entity_poly.pdbx_strand_id
1 'polypeptide(L)'
;MRLRSAFRPGHAALLALSLLALTPRPASAGFFDFLFGGDRAPRAAQPSSPTPQTDFFGNPIDPGPTAVAPVSSGRSASYCVRTCDGKYFPLSSHAGMTPAQMCQSFCPASATKVYFGGNIDTALGPNGERYADLPHAFAYRKALKADCTCNGRDPAGLAPIDLSLDTTLRPGDIVATTDGLVAYKGVSPINGQTAEFTPVANYPGLTPELRAKLGEMKVAPVRVDVSEVAPNSSVEITGTLPAVQPVHANGAAPKIAMPKTRAALY
;
A
#
# COMPACT_ATOMS: atom_id res chain seq x y z
N MET A 1 -5.68 -113.14 -20.53
CA MET A 1 -6.99 -112.47 -20.61
C MET A 1 -7.91 -113.12 -19.58
N ARG A 2 -8.71 -112.31 -18.84
CA ARG A 2 -9.36 -112.57 -17.53
C ARG A 2 -8.41 -112.36 -16.34
N LEU A 3 -8.74 -111.68 -15.24
CA LEU A 3 -9.96 -110.98 -14.79
C LEU A 3 -9.56 -110.12 -13.56
N ARG A 4 -10.19 -108.93 -13.37
CA ARG A 4 -10.72 -108.31 -12.09
C ARG A 4 -9.78 -108.21 -10.86
N SER A 5 -9.85 -107.28 -9.91
CA SER A 5 -10.77 -106.21 -9.45
C SER A 5 -9.96 -105.36 -8.43
N ALA A 6 -10.01 -104.03 -8.45
CA ALA A 6 -10.78 -103.16 -7.55
C ALA A 6 -10.17 -102.83 -6.15
N PHE A 7 -10.44 -101.57 -5.76
CA PHE A 7 -10.43 -100.96 -4.41
C PHE A 7 -9.12 -100.40 -3.80
N ARG A 8 -8.94 -99.05 -3.93
CA ARG A 8 -9.02 -97.96 -2.90
C ARG A 8 -8.76 -98.32 -1.41
N PRO A 9 -8.49 -97.37 -0.48
CA PRO A 9 -8.41 -95.89 -0.52
C PRO A 9 -7.28 -95.30 0.37
N GLY A 10 -7.31 -94.00 0.68
CA GLY A 10 -6.68 -93.46 1.89
C GLY A 10 -6.76 -91.93 2.02
N HIS A 11 -7.70 -91.43 2.83
CA HIS A 11 -7.73 -90.03 3.28
C HIS A 11 -6.83 -89.88 4.53
N ALA A 12 -6.06 -88.80 4.60
CA ALA A 12 -5.50 -88.30 5.85
C ALA A 12 -5.57 -86.77 5.85
N ALA A 13 -6.23 -86.23 6.87
CA ALA A 13 -6.36 -84.82 7.16
C ALA A 13 -5.05 -84.25 7.71
N LEU A 14 -4.65 -83.05 7.28
CA LEU A 14 -3.67 -82.25 7.99
C LEU A 14 -4.10 -80.78 8.00
N LEU A 15 -4.26 -80.27 9.22
CA LEU A 15 -4.45 -78.88 9.61
C LEU A 15 -3.27 -78.03 9.12
N ALA A 16 -3.54 -76.91 8.45
CA ALA A 16 -2.54 -75.89 8.15
C ALA A 16 -2.99 -74.54 8.72
N LEU A 17 -2.17 -74.04 9.65
CA LEU A 17 -2.31 -72.78 10.38
C LEU A 17 -2.37 -71.56 9.46
N SER A 18 -3.30 -70.66 9.77
CA SER A 18 -3.44 -69.31 9.23
C SER A 18 -2.33 -68.39 9.75
N LEU A 19 -1.33 -68.11 8.90
CA LEU A 19 -0.36 -67.02 9.09
C LEU A 19 -0.89 -65.75 8.41
N LEU A 20 -1.31 -64.78 9.22
CA LEU A 20 -1.65 -63.42 8.78
C LEU A 20 -0.35 -62.69 8.38
N ALA A 21 -0.03 -62.67 7.09
CA ALA A 21 1.03 -61.82 6.55
C ALA A 21 0.51 -60.38 6.41
N LEU A 22 1.01 -59.48 7.25
CA LEU A 22 0.75 -58.05 7.16
C LEU A 22 1.62 -57.45 6.02
N THR A 23 1.16 -57.51 4.78
CA THR A 23 1.82 -56.79 3.68
C THR A 23 1.45 -55.31 3.76
N PRO A 24 2.41 -54.36 3.84
CA PRO A 24 2.07 -52.94 3.71
C PRO A 24 1.54 -52.68 2.30
N ARG A 25 0.32 -52.14 2.21
CA ARG A 25 -0.25 -51.63 0.96
C ARG A 25 0.59 -50.43 0.49
N PRO A 26 1.01 -50.35 -0.78
CA PRO A 26 1.57 -49.11 -1.30
C PRO A 26 0.43 -48.08 -1.40
N ALA A 27 0.45 -47.06 -0.55
CA ALA A 27 -0.44 -45.92 -0.67
C ALA A 27 0.08 -45.00 -1.79
N SER A 28 -0.33 -45.25 -3.02
CA SER A 28 -0.19 -44.28 -4.11
C SER A 28 -1.26 -43.20 -3.93
N ALA A 29 -0.99 -42.20 -3.10
CA ALA A 29 -1.81 -40.98 -3.07
C ALA A 29 -1.36 -40.10 -4.25
N GLY A 30 -2.19 -40.07 -5.30
CA GLY A 30 -1.91 -39.30 -6.51
C GLY A 30 -2.09 -37.80 -6.29
N PHE A 31 -1.33 -37.00 -7.03
CA PHE A 31 -1.36 -35.53 -7.05
C PHE A 31 -2.77 -34.91 -7.16
N PHE A 32 -3.73 -35.61 -7.77
CA PHE A 32 -5.09 -35.13 -7.96
C PHE A 32 -5.97 -35.16 -6.69
N ASP A 33 -5.64 -35.96 -5.68
CA ASP A 33 -6.38 -36.01 -4.40
C ASP A 33 -6.24 -34.71 -3.58
N PHE A 34 -5.15 -33.97 -3.79
CA PHE A 34 -4.95 -32.66 -3.17
C PHE A 34 -5.72 -31.54 -3.88
N LEU A 35 -6.02 -31.71 -5.18
CA LEU A 35 -6.62 -30.67 -6.02
C LEU A 35 -8.15 -30.60 -5.91
N PHE A 36 -8.81 -31.72 -5.59
CA PHE A 36 -10.29 -31.82 -5.58
C PHE A 36 -10.91 -32.22 -4.24
N GLY A 37 -10.18 -32.08 -3.13
CA GLY A 37 -10.77 -31.95 -1.79
C GLY A 37 -11.77 -33.03 -1.36
N GLY A 38 -11.37 -34.31 -1.44
CA GLY A 38 -12.14 -35.43 -0.88
C GLY A 38 -11.79 -35.72 0.59
N ASP A 39 -12.71 -35.38 1.49
CA ASP A 39 -12.96 -35.95 2.82
C ASP A 39 -11.77 -36.27 3.75
N ARG A 40 -11.47 -35.33 4.66
CA ARG A 40 -10.53 -35.51 5.79
C ARG A 40 -11.15 -36.34 6.92
N ALA A 41 -10.59 -37.51 7.20
CA ALA A 41 -10.60 -38.10 8.55
C ALA A 41 -9.54 -37.41 9.44
N PRO A 42 -9.73 -37.30 10.77
CA PRO A 42 -8.89 -36.47 11.63
C PRO A 42 -7.50 -37.06 11.80
N ARG A 43 -6.48 -36.29 11.39
CA ARG A 43 -5.06 -36.63 11.56
C ARG A 43 -4.62 -36.17 12.95
N ALA A 44 -4.11 -37.11 13.76
CA ALA A 44 -3.45 -36.82 15.03
C ALA A 44 -2.27 -35.87 14.82
N ALA A 45 -2.20 -34.82 15.63
CA ALA A 45 -1.12 -33.83 15.62
C ALA A 45 0.16 -34.44 16.22
N GLN A 46 1.26 -34.45 15.45
CA GLN A 46 2.61 -34.52 16.00
C GLN A 46 3.13 -33.09 16.20
N PRO A 47 3.70 -32.75 17.37
CA PRO A 47 4.33 -31.46 17.58
C PRO A 47 5.73 -31.44 16.94
N SER A 48 5.92 -30.58 15.94
CA SER A 48 7.23 -30.12 15.49
C SER A 48 7.70 -28.99 16.39
N SER A 49 8.82 -29.15 17.08
CA SER A 49 9.48 -28.08 17.84
C SER A 49 10.15 -27.08 16.89
N PRO A 50 9.79 -25.78 16.92
CA PRO A 50 10.53 -24.76 16.18
C PRO A 50 11.75 -24.29 16.99
N THR A 51 12.90 -24.20 16.33
CA THR A 51 14.07 -23.48 16.86
C THR A 51 13.73 -21.98 16.94
N PRO A 52 13.88 -21.31 18.10
CA PRO A 52 13.55 -19.90 18.23
C PRO A 52 14.56 -19.05 17.44
N GLN A 53 14.07 -18.26 16.49
CA GLN A 53 14.85 -17.21 15.85
C GLN A 53 14.62 -15.89 16.60
N THR A 54 15.70 -15.16 16.89
CA THR A 54 15.68 -13.91 17.67
C THR A 54 16.16 -12.74 16.83
N ASP A 55 15.57 -11.55 17.04
CA ASP A 55 16.02 -10.29 16.43
C ASP A 55 17.38 -9.84 16.99
N PHE A 56 17.97 -8.81 16.38
CA PHE A 56 19.25 -8.18 16.79
C PHE A 56 19.29 -7.74 18.28
N PHE A 57 18.14 -7.54 18.91
CA PHE A 57 17.99 -7.19 20.34
C PHE A 57 17.66 -8.39 21.25
N GLY A 58 17.67 -9.63 20.74
CA GLY A 58 17.44 -10.85 21.52
C GLY A 58 15.97 -11.21 21.80
N ASN A 59 15.02 -10.54 21.15
CA ASN A 59 13.59 -10.84 21.27
C ASN A 59 13.17 -11.95 20.29
N PRO A 60 12.27 -12.88 20.68
CA PRO A 60 11.72 -13.88 19.75
C PRO A 60 11.01 -13.23 18.57
N ILE A 61 11.37 -13.62 17.35
CA ILE A 61 10.72 -13.18 16.12
C ILE A 61 9.54 -14.11 15.86
N ASP A 62 8.31 -13.60 15.92
CA ASP A 62 7.19 -14.26 15.27
C ASP A 62 7.33 -14.03 13.74
N PRO A 63 7.53 -15.08 12.92
CA PRO A 63 7.56 -14.92 11.47
C PRO A 63 6.14 -14.66 10.96
N GLY A 64 5.69 -13.41 11.07
CA GLY A 64 4.54 -12.92 10.31
C GLY A 64 4.92 -12.86 8.82
N PRO A 65 4.03 -13.25 7.89
CA PRO A 65 4.35 -13.25 6.47
C PRO A 65 4.60 -11.83 5.96
N THR A 66 5.86 -11.53 5.63
CA THR A 66 6.29 -10.36 4.86
C THR A 66 5.95 -10.55 3.39
N ALA A 67 4.66 -10.44 3.08
CA ALA A 67 4.20 -9.96 1.79
C ALA A 67 3.55 -8.60 2.06
N VAL A 68 3.86 -7.58 1.25
CA VAL A 68 3.03 -6.38 1.18
C VAL A 68 1.71 -6.82 0.53
N ALA A 69 0.89 -7.52 1.30
CA ALA A 69 -0.46 -7.86 0.89
C ALA A 69 -1.23 -6.54 0.80
N PRO A 70 -2.10 -6.35 -0.20
CA PRO A 70 -3.10 -5.30 -0.11
C PRO A 70 -3.79 -5.48 1.24
N VAL A 71 -3.87 -4.40 2.01
CA VAL A 71 -4.44 -4.38 3.36
C VAL A 71 -5.92 -4.73 3.25
N SER A 72 -6.25 -6.01 3.10
CA SER A 72 -7.59 -6.54 3.30
C SER A 72 -7.76 -6.74 4.80
N SER A 73 -7.65 -5.64 5.54
CA SER A 73 -8.15 -5.61 6.90
C SER A 73 -9.67 -5.62 6.78
N GLY A 74 -10.37 -6.47 7.54
CA GLY A 74 -11.82 -6.36 7.76
C GLY A 74 -12.25 -5.05 8.45
N ARG A 75 -11.40 -4.02 8.43
CA ARG A 75 -11.64 -2.63 8.80
C ARG A 75 -11.76 -1.87 7.49
N SER A 76 -12.83 -1.09 7.31
CA SER A 76 -12.98 -0.24 6.13
C SER A 76 -11.76 0.66 5.97
N ALA A 77 -11.04 0.51 4.86
CA ALA A 77 -9.94 1.42 4.55
C ALA A 77 -10.51 2.77 4.11
N SER A 78 -9.83 3.84 4.48
CA SER A 78 -10.05 5.17 3.94
C SER A 78 -8.99 5.49 2.90
N TYR A 79 -9.38 6.15 1.83
CA TYR A 79 -8.51 6.54 0.74
C TYR A 79 -8.61 8.04 0.52
N CYS A 80 -7.47 8.72 0.48
CA CYS A 80 -7.39 10.08 0.00
C CYS A 80 -7.26 10.04 -1.52
N VAL A 81 -8.16 10.74 -2.22
CA VAL A 81 -8.21 10.79 -3.68
C VAL A 81 -8.02 12.22 -4.14
N ARG A 82 -7.04 12.44 -5.01
CA ARG A 82 -6.85 13.69 -5.73
C ARG A 82 -7.81 13.73 -6.92
N THR A 83 -8.63 14.78 -6.98
CA THR A 83 -9.77 14.82 -7.93
C THR A 83 -9.39 15.16 -9.37
N CYS A 84 -8.22 15.79 -9.60
CA CYS A 84 -7.77 16.20 -10.94
C CYS A 84 -7.22 15.04 -11.81
N ASP A 85 -6.78 13.94 -11.21
CA ASP A 85 -6.24 12.76 -11.91
C ASP A 85 -6.66 11.41 -11.30
N GLY A 86 -7.46 11.45 -10.24
CA GLY A 86 -7.94 10.27 -9.54
C GLY A 86 -6.85 9.52 -8.78
N LYS A 87 -5.62 10.06 -8.62
CA LYS A 87 -4.58 9.37 -7.84
C LYS A 87 -5.02 9.24 -6.39
N TYR A 88 -4.79 8.07 -5.80
CA TYR A 88 -5.16 7.81 -4.43
C TYR A 88 -4.02 7.20 -3.62
N PHE A 89 -4.14 7.30 -2.30
CA PHE A 89 -3.32 6.57 -1.34
C PHE A 89 -4.17 6.20 -0.12
N PRO A 90 -3.88 5.08 0.55
CA PRO A 90 -4.58 4.71 1.76
C PRO A 90 -4.23 5.67 2.90
N LEU A 91 -5.23 5.98 3.73
CA LEU A 91 -5.08 6.74 4.96
C LEU A 91 -5.12 5.79 6.15
N SER A 92 -4.14 5.93 7.03
CA SER A 92 -4.14 5.29 8.34
C SER A 92 -5.05 6.07 9.28
N SER A 93 -5.80 5.37 10.13
CA SER A 93 -6.60 6.04 11.16
C SER A 93 -5.67 6.71 12.18
N HIS A 94 -5.92 7.98 12.50
CA HIS A 94 -5.19 8.72 13.51
C HIS A 94 -6.15 9.29 14.55
N ALA A 95 -5.82 9.16 15.84
CA ALA A 95 -6.63 9.70 16.91
C ALA A 95 -6.65 11.24 16.84
N GLY A 96 -7.82 11.86 16.87
CA GLY A 96 -7.95 13.33 16.88
C GLY A 96 -7.87 14.04 15.53
N MET A 97 -7.75 13.31 14.40
CA MET A 97 -7.83 13.91 13.07
C MET A 97 -8.80 13.13 12.18
N THR A 98 -9.70 13.84 11.51
CA THR A 98 -10.61 13.21 10.54
C THR A 98 -9.84 12.79 9.27
N PRO A 99 -10.30 11.75 8.55
CA PRO A 99 -9.68 11.37 7.27
C PRO A 99 -9.60 12.51 6.26
N ALA A 100 -10.58 13.43 6.28
CA ALA A 100 -10.60 14.60 5.39
C ALA A 100 -9.47 15.60 5.74
N GLN A 101 -9.28 15.90 7.03
CA GLN A 101 -8.18 16.76 7.48
C GLN A 101 -6.82 16.15 7.14
N MET A 102 -6.67 14.84 7.32
CA MET A 102 -5.45 14.13 6.99
C MET A 102 -5.17 14.10 5.47
N CYS A 103 -6.21 13.87 4.67
CA CYS A 103 -6.09 13.93 3.22
C CYS A 103 -5.63 15.32 2.74
N GLN A 104 -6.17 16.37 3.35
CA GLN A 104 -5.80 17.75 3.04
C GLN A 104 -4.38 18.10 3.48
N SER A 105 -3.91 17.62 4.64
CA SER A 105 -2.53 17.89 5.09
C SER A 105 -1.49 17.23 4.19
N PHE A 106 -1.80 16.07 3.63
CA PHE A 106 -0.94 15.39 2.67
C PHE A 106 -0.98 15.99 1.26
N CYS A 107 -2.08 16.64 0.87
CA CYS A 107 -2.29 17.20 -0.46
C CYS A 107 -2.86 18.63 -0.44
N PRO A 108 -2.17 19.61 0.17
CA PRO A 108 -2.61 20.99 0.24
C PRO A 108 -2.67 21.70 -1.11
N ALA A 109 -1.84 21.29 -2.08
CA ALA A 109 -1.77 21.92 -3.40
C ALA A 109 -2.83 21.42 -4.41
N SER A 110 -3.72 20.51 -4.01
CA SER A 110 -4.73 19.94 -4.90
C SER A 110 -6.07 19.72 -4.20
N ALA A 111 -7.16 19.79 -4.96
CA ALA A 111 -8.48 19.41 -4.46
C ALA A 111 -8.57 17.90 -4.23
N THR A 112 -8.90 17.51 -3.01
CA THR A 112 -9.01 16.11 -2.61
C THR A 112 -10.40 15.73 -2.10
N LYS A 113 -10.68 14.43 -2.11
CA LYS A 113 -11.86 13.80 -1.52
C LYS A 113 -11.47 12.51 -0.82
N VAL A 114 -12.25 12.13 0.19
CA VAL A 114 -12.06 10.87 0.91
C VAL A 114 -13.11 9.85 0.49
N TYR A 115 -12.66 8.63 0.25
CA TYR A 115 -13.50 7.48 -0.06
C TYR A 115 -13.23 6.35 0.94
N PHE A 116 -14.26 5.55 1.23
CA PHE A 116 -14.21 4.47 2.21
C PHE A 116 -14.60 3.14 1.57
N GLY A 117 -13.89 2.07 1.91
CA GLY A 117 -14.20 0.73 1.43
C GLY A 117 -13.07 -0.25 1.66
N GLY A 118 -13.33 -1.55 1.47
CA GLY A 118 -12.27 -2.57 1.50
C GLY A 118 -11.35 -2.50 0.28
N ASN A 119 -11.86 -1.98 -0.85
CA ASN A 119 -11.10 -1.77 -2.08
C ASN A 119 -11.51 -0.41 -2.68
N ILE A 120 -10.54 0.31 -3.22
CA ILE A 120 -10.75 1.59 -3.91
C ILE A 120 -11.72 1.48 -5.08
N ASP A 121 -11.72 0.35 -5.81
CA ASP A 121 -12.55 0.17 -7.02
C ASP A 121 -14.05 0.24 -6.70
N THR A 122 -14.42 -0.10 -5.47
CA THR A 122 -15.80 -0.06 -4.95
C THR A 122 -15.98 0.95 -3.81
N ALA A 123 -15.00 1.83 -3.58
CA ALA A 123 -15.04 2.75 -2.45
C ALA A 123 -16.07 3.86 -2.66
N LEU A 124 -16.71 4.27 -1.57
CA LEU A 124 -17.79 5.25 -1.55
C LEU A 124 -17.37 6.52 -0.81
N GLY A 125 -17.74 7.66 -1.37
CA GLY A 125 -17.60 8.96 -0.74
C GLY A 125 -18.66 9.19 0.33
N PRO A 126 -18.59 10.33 1.05
CA PRO A 126 -19.53 10.66 2.13
C PRO A 126 -20.97 10.82 1.66
N ASN A 127 -21.22 11.11 0.37
CA ASN A 127 -22.56 11.22 -0.20
C ASN A 127 -22.97 9.96 -0.98
N GLY A 128 -22.23 8.86 -0.84
CA GLY A 128 -22.47 7.60 -1.56
C GLY A 128 -21.96 7.59 -3.00
N GLU A 129 -21.22 8.62 -3.44
CA GLU A 129 -20.62 8.60 -4.78
C GLU A 129 -19.52 7.54 -4.87
N ARG A 130 -19.43 6.78 -5.97
CA ARG A 130 -18.32 5.83 -6.14
C ARG A 130 -17.07 6.56 -6.61
N TYR A 131 -15.91 6.12 -6.13
CA TYR A 131 -14.63 6.60 -6.66
C TYR A 131 -14.51 6.35 -8.18
N ALA A 132 -14.96 5.19 -8.65
CA ALA A 132 -14.92 4.82 -10.07
C ALA A 132 -15.76 5.75 -10.98
N ASP A 133 -16.70 6.52 -10.41
CA ASP A 133 -17.57 7.43 -11.17
C ASP A 133 -17.00 8.86 -11.27
N LEU A 134 -15.85 9.13 -10.64
CA LEU A 134 -15.18 10.43 -10.80
C LEU A 134 -14.78 10.65 -12.28
N PRO A 135 -14.91 11.88 -12.81
CA PRO A 135 -14.54 12.18 -14.20
C PRO A 135 -13.10 11.81 -14.58
N HIS A 136 -12.19 11.79 -13.60
CA HIS A 136 -10.78 11.43 -13.77
C HIS A 136 -10.36 10.23 -12.94
N ALA A 137 -11.30 9.35 -12.55
CA ALA A 137 -10.97 8.12 -11.86
C ALA A 137 -9.87 7.35 -12.61
N PHE A 138 -8.87 6.88 -11.87
CA PHE A 138 -7.75 6.11 -12.41
C PHE A 138 -6.91 6.76 -13.54
N ALA A 139 -7.10 8.04 -13.87
CA ALA A 139 -6.38 8.68 -14.97
C ALA A 139 -4.85 8.63 -14.76
N TYR A 140 -4.41 8.76 -13.50
CA TYR A 140 -3.02 8.63 -13.07
C TYR A 140 -2.34 7.31 -13.49
N ARG A 141 -3.11 6.23 -13.72
CA ARG A 141 -2.58 4.93 -14.15
C ARG A 141 -2.04 4.98 -15.59
N LYS A 142 -2.54 5.90 -16.41
CA LYS A 142 -2.11 6.09 -17.80
C LYS A 142 -1.02 7.15 -17.91
N ALA A 143 -1.17 8.27 -17.22
CA ALA A 143 -0.21 9.36 -17.24
C ALA A 143 -0.29 10.17 -15.95
N LEU A 144 0.88 10.61 -15.47
CA LEU A 144 1.00 11.52 -14.34
C LEU A 144 0.96 12.97 -14.84
N LYS A 145 0.02 13.76 -14.30
CA LYS A 145 -0.19 15.17 -14.66
C LYS A 145 0.72 16.08 -13.82
N ALA A 146 1.58 16.86 -14.46
CA ALA A 146 2.52 17.76 -13.79
C ALA A 146 1.83 18.91 -13.03
N ASP A 147 0.63 19.31 -13.47
CA ASP A 147 -0.21 20.35 -12.89
C ASP A 147 -1.13 19.84 -11.77
N CYS A 148 -1.09 18.54 -11.45
CA CYS A 148 -1.93 17.90 -10.45
C CYS A 148 -1.01 17.21 -9.43
N THR A 149 -0.59 17.94 -8.40
CA THR A 149 0.42 17.50 -7.41
C THR A 149 -0.04 17.77 -5.98
N CYS A 150 0.39 16.95 -5.02
CA CYS A 150 0.06 17.19 -3.61
C CYS A 150 0.99 18.21 -2.96
N ASN A 151 2.23 18.29 -3.44
CA ASN A 151 3.29 19.15 -2.91
C ASN A 151 3.63 20.36 -3.79
N GLY A 152 2.91 20.57 -4.90
CA GLY A 152 3.17 21.66 -5.84
C GLY A 152 4.36 21.43 -6.78
N ARG A 153 4.97 20.23 -6.79
CA ARG A 153 6.23 19.98 -7.51
C ARG A 153 6.19 18.74 -8.37
N ASP A 154 5.90 17.59 -7.78
CA ASP A 154 5.97 16.32 -8.46
C ASP A 154 4.64 15.54 -8.33
N PRO A 155 4.23 14.83 -9.39
CA PRO A 155 2.91 14.22 -9.44
C PRO A 155 2.75 13.02 -8.49
N ALA A 156 3.85 12.43 -8.05
CA ALA A 156 3.85 11.23 -7.22
C ALA A 156 3.93 11.53 -5.71
N GLY A 157 4.60 12.62 -5.34
CA GLY A 157 4.94 12.98 -3.97
C GLY A 157 3.78 13.52 -3.17
N LEU A 158 3.88 13.34 -1.85
CA LEU A 158 3.03 13.96 -0.85
C LEU A 158 3.65 15.29 -0.43
N ALA A 159 2.84 16.20 0.12
CA ALA A 159 3.37 17.40 0.73
C ALA A 159 4.21 17.05 1.96
N PRO A 160 5.27 17.84 2.23
CA PRO A 160 5.94 17.78 3.51
C PRO A 160 4.92 18.12 4.61
N ILE A 161 4.85 17.28 5.63
CA ILE A 161 4.05 17.56 6.82
C ILE A 161 4.90 18.49 7.70
N ASP A 162 4.26 19.56 8.19
CA ASP A 162 4.86 20.36 9.24
C ASP A 162 5.05 19.48 10.49
N LEU A 163 6.30 19.34 10.95
CA LEU A 163 6.65 18.51 12.09
C LEU A 163 5.93 18.93 13.38
N SER A 164 5.47 20.18 13.49
CA SER A 164 4.65 20.64 14.61
C SER A 164 3.24 20.03 14.63
N LEU A 165 2.75 19.55 13.48
CA LEU A 165 1.44 18.91 13.33
C LEU A 165 1.53 17.38 13.43
N ASP A 166 2.75 16.83 13.48
CA ASP A 166 2.96 15.39 13.59
C ASP A 166 2.83 14.93 15.04
N THR A 167 1.62 14.55 15.40
CA THR A 167 1.27 13.99 16.72
C THR A 167 1.81 12.59 16.97
N THR A 168 2.46 11.96 15.98
CA THR A 168 3.09 10.64 16.15
C THR A 168 4.48 10.76 16.77
N LEU A 169 5.11 11.94 16.69
CA LEU A 169 6.44 12.19 17.21
C LEU A 169 6.50 12.01 18.73
N ARG A 170 7.45 11.18 19.16
CA ARG A 170 7.77 10.91 20.56
C ARG A 170 9.20 11.36 20.88
N PRO A 171 9.46 11.85 22.11
CA PRO A 171 10.81 12.20 22.50
C PRO A 171 11.80 11.06 22.22
N GLY A 172 12.84 11.34 21.45
CA GLY A 172 13.82 10.36 20.96
C GLY A 172 13.68 9.99 19.49
N ASP A 173 12.57 10.32 18.84
CA ASP A 173 12.39 10.06 17.41
C ASP A 173 13.39 10.88 16.59
N ILE A 174 14.04 10.22 15.63
CA ILE A 174 15.01 10.85 14.73
C ILE A 174 14.30 11.28 13.45
N VAL A 175 14.33 12.57 13.17
CA VAL A 175 13.70 13.20 12.03
C VAL A 175 14.76 13.64 11.04
N ALA A 176 14.56 13.29 9.78
CA ALA A 176 15.38 13.78 8.68
C ALA A 176 14.84 15.11 8.16
N THR A 177 15.59 16.19 8.37
CA THR A 177 15.30 17.52 7.82
C THR A 177 16.23 17.83 6.66
N THR A 178 15.98 18.94 5.97
CA THR A 178 16.88 19.44 4.92
C THR A 178 18.29 19.74 5.42
N ASP A 179 18.43 20.06 6.71
CA ASP A 179 19.69 20.45 7.34
C ASP A 179 20.40 19.27 8.03
N GLY A 180 19.78 18.09 8.06
CA GLY A 180 20.35 16.85 8.59
C GLY A 180 19.42 16.10 9.53
N LEU A 181 19.99 15.20 10.33
CA LEU A 181 19.22 14.43 11.32
C LEU A 181 19.13 15.17 12.65
N VAL A 182 17.91 15.31 13.15
CA VAL A 182 17.60 15.87 14.47
C VAL A 182 16.78 14.89 15.28
N ALA A 183 16.91 14.93 16.61
CA ALA A 183 16.08 14.17 17.53
C ALA A 183 14.99 15.07 18.11
N TYR A 184 13.75 14.60 18.10
CA TYR A 184 12.63 15.28 18.74
C TYR A 184 12.75 15.16 20.26
N LYS A 185 12.57 16.26 20.98
CA LYS A 185 12.66 16.31 22.46
C LYS A 185 11.29 16.46 23.12
N GLY A 186 10.30 16.96 22.39
CA GLY A 186 8.97 17.28 22.90
C GLY A 186 8.52 18.67 22.50
N VAL A 187 7.42 19.13 23.07
CA VAL A 187 6.93 20.51 22.92
C VAL A 187 7.47 21.38 24.06
N SER A 188 8.01 22.55 23.73
CA SER A 188 8.49 23.48 24.75
C SER A 188 7.33 24.31 25.31
N PRO A 189 7.07 24.28 26.64
CA PRO A 189 6.02 25.10 27.24
C PRO A 189 6.36 26.59 27.25
N ILE A 190 7.64 26.95 27.09
CA ILE A 190 8.11 28.34 27.15
C ILE A 190 7.91 29.06 25.81
N ASN A 191 7.96 28.32 24.69
CA ASN A 191 7.86 28.86 23.33
C ASN A 191 6.49 28.57 22.69
N GLY A 192 5.42 28.62 23.48
CA GLY A 192 4.05 28.48 22.96
C GLY A 192 3.75 27.13 22.31
N GLN A 193 4.19 26.01 22.90
CA GLN A 193 3.95 24.64 22.40
C GLN A 193 4.66 24.32 21.06
N THR A 194 5.77 24.99 20.76
CA THR A 194 6.57 24.66 19.57
C THR A 194 7.35 23.36 19.77
N ALA A 195 7.37 22.50 18.75
CA ALA A 195 8.18 21.29 18.71
C ALA A 195 9.68 21.61 18.85
N GLU A 196 10.37 20.96 19.78
CA GLU A 196 11.79 21.15 20.06
C GLU A 196 12.62 20.00 19.48
N PHE A 197 13.67 20.37 18.75
CA PHE A 197 14.58 19.45 18.09
C PHE A 197 16.02 19.71 18.52
N THR A 198 16.80 18.65 18.69
CA THR A 198 18.23 18.71 19.02
C THR A 198 19.01 17.96 17.95
N PRO A 199 20.13 18.49 17.43
CA PRO A 199 20.99 17.74 16.52
C PRO A 199 21.37 16.38 17.09
N VAL A 200 21.36 15.32 16.26
CA VAL A 200 21.67 13.95 16.71
C VAL A 200 22.99 13.85 17.46
N ALA A 201 23.99 14.63 17.05
CA ALA A 201 25.29 14.71 17.73
C ALA A 201 25.20 15.08 19.21
N ASN A 202 24.20 15.88 19.58
CA ASN A 202 24.04 16.46 20.92
C ASN A 202 22.88 15.85 21.71
N TYR A 203 22.11 14.93 21.12
CA TYR A 203 20.97 14.34 21.82
C TYR A 203 21.44 13.34 22.89
N PRO A 204 21.09 13.54 24.18
CA PRO A 204 21.63 12.75 25.29
C PRO A 204 21.08 11.32 25.33
N GLY A 205 19.91 11.07 24.74
CA GLY A 205 19.27 9.74 24.73
C GLY A 205 19.84 8.74 23.72
N LEU A 206 20.89 9.09 22.97
CA LEU A 206 21.54 8.19 22.01
C LEU A 206 22.83 7.58 22.58
N THR A 207 23.02 6.28 22.32
CA THR A 207 24.29 5.60 22.59
C THR A 207 25.39 6.13 21.66
N PRO A 208 26.67 6.06 22.05
CA PRO A 208 27.78 6.50 21.21
C PRO A 208 27.82 5.81 19.84
N GLU A 209 27.54 4.50 19.81
CA GLU A 209 27.52 3.70 18.59
C GLU A 209 26.40 4.14 17.62
N LEU A 210 25.19 4.37 18.14
CA LEU A 210 24.07 4.81 17.33
C LEU A 210 24.27 6.24 16.83
N ARG A 211 24.84 7.11 17.67
CA ARG A 211 25.22 8.47 17.27
C ARG A 211 26.23 8.47 16.13
N ALA A 212 27.22 7.58 16.17
CA ALA A 212 28.19 7.43 15.09
C ALA A 212 27.51 6.98 13.79
N LYS A 213 26.67 5.94 13.85
CA LYS A 213 25.92 5.44 12.68
C LYS A 213 25.01 6.49 12.06
N LEU A 214 24.27 7.23 12.88
CA LEU A 214 23.39 8.31 12.40
C LEU A 214 24.20 9.50 11.86
N GLY A 215 25.38 9.78 12.41
CA GLY A 215 26.27 10.84 11.92
C GLY A 215 26.86 10.55 10.53
N GLU A 216 27.00 9.28 10.15
CA GLU A 216 27.40 8.88 8.79
C GLU A 216 26.26 9.00 7.77
N MET A 217 25.02 9.13 8.23
CA MET A 217 23.83 9.10 7.39
C MET A 217 23.56 10.48 6.78
N LYS A 218 23.64 10.55 5.44
CA LYS A 218 23.35 11.78 4.69
C LYS A 218 21.88 11.82 4.29
N VAL A 219 21.20 12.92 4.65
CA VAL A 219 19.85 13.21 4.13
C VAL A 219 20.01 13.84 2.76
N ALA A 220 19.38 13.25 1.74
CA ALA A 220 19.33 13.87 0.43
C ALA A 220 18.44 15.12 0.50
N PRO A 221 18.93 16.32 0.13
CA PRO A 221 18.10 17.51 0.14
C PRO A 221 16.95 17.33 -0.84
N VAL A 222 15.77 17.82 -0.47
CA VAL A 222 14.62 17.89 -1.38
C VAL A 222 15.04 18.79 -2.53
N ARG A 223 15.17 18.23 -3.75
CA ARG A 223 15.53 19.01 -4.93
C ARG A 223 14.44 20.05 -5.17
N VAL A 224 14.79 21.33 -4.96
CA VAL A 224 13.96 22.48 -5.29
C VAL A 224 14.36 22.96 -6.69
N ASP A 225 14.31 22.08 -7.68
CA ASP A 225 14.46 22.54 -9.06
C ASP A 225 13.11 23.10 -9.51
N VAL A 226 12.83 24.32 -9.08
CA VAL A 226 11.95 25.23 -9.81
C VAL A 226 12.66 25.44 -11.14
N SER A 227 12.11 24.88 -12.22
CA SER A 227 12.59 25.19 -13.55
C SER A 227 12.38 26.68 -13.80
N GLU A 228 13.42 27.47 -13.54
CA GLU A 228 13.63 28.76 -14.15
C GLU A 228 13.70 28.51 -15.65
N VAL A 229 12.69 28.99 -16.37
CA VAL A 229 12.67 28.97 -17.83
C VAL A 229 13.80 29.87 -18.31
N ALA A 230 14.98 29.29 -18.53
CA ALA A 230 16.01 29.88 -19.35
C ALA A 230 15.67 29.59 -20.83
N PRO A 231 15.54 30.60 -21.69
CA PRO A 231 15.02 30.43 -23.04
C PRO A 231 16.16 30.16 -24.01
N ASN A 232 16.60 28.91 -24.16
CA ASN A 232 17.35 28.40 -25.34
C ASN A 232 18.05 27.07 -25.08
N SER A 233 17.42 25.98 -25.51
CA SER A 233 18.17 24.98 -26.26
C SER A 233 17.20 24.24 -27.17
N SER A 234 17.42 24.43 -28.46
CA SER A 234 16.72 23.76 -29.55
C SER A 234 16.96 22.26 -29.42
N VAL A 235 15.93 21.52 -29.01
CA VAL A 235 15.85 20.09 -29.30
C VAL A 235 14.85 19.93 -30.43
N GLU A 236 15.38 19.83 -31.65
CA GLU A 236 14.65 19.35 -32.82
C GLU A 236 14.07 17.97 -32.52
N ILE A 237 12.75 17.92 -32.35
CA ILE A 237 11.99 16.68 -32.51
C ILE A 237 11.43 16.72 -33.94
N THR A 238 12.19 16.16 -34.89
CA THR A 238 11.67 15.82 -36.21
C THR A 238 10.65 14.70 -36.03
N GLY A 239 9.38 15.06 -36.00
CA GLY A 239 8.23 14.16 -35.97
C GLY A 239 7.09 14.78 -36.76
N THR A 240 7.13 14.55 -38.07
CA THR A 240 6.17 15.04 -39.07
C THR A 240 4.73 14.66 -38.70
N LEU A 241 3.87 15.66 -38.48
CA LEU A 241 2.41 15.53 -38.54
C LEU A 241 1.90 16.27 -39.78
N PRO A 242 0.93 15.71 -40.53
CA PRO A 242 0.40 16.33 -41.73
C PRO A 242 -0.39 17.61 -41.40
N ALA A 243 -0.21 18.61 -42.26
CA ALA A 243 -0.87 19.90 -42.22
C ALA A 243 -2.40 19.77 -42.28
N VAL A 244 -3.09 20.39 -41.32
CA VAL A 244 -4.51 20.76 -41.43
C VAL A 244 -4.56 22.25 -41.75
N GLN A 245 -5.20 22.58 -42.87
CA GLN A 245 -5.33 23.92 -43.44
C GLN A 245 -6.16 24.86 -42.55
N PRO A 246 -5.93 26.19 -42.64
CA PRO A 246 -6.71 27.17 -41.90
C PRO A 246 -8.09 27.36 -42.56
N VAL A 247 -9.16 27.19 -41.78
CA VAL A 247 -10.49 27.64 -42.19
C VAL A 247 -10.60 29.13 -41.89
N HIS A 248 -10.79 29.90 -42.96
CA HIS A 248 -11.01 31.35 -42.94
C HIS A 248 -12.21 31.74 -42.06
N ALA A 249 -11.99 32.81 -41.30
CA ALA A 249 -13.03 33.57 -40.60
C ALA A 249 -13.98 34.27 -41.59
N ASN A 250 -15.27 34.26 -41.27
CA ASN A 250 -16.22 35.30 -41.67
C ASN A 250 -17.43 35.29 -40.74
N GLY A 251 -17.79 36.45 -40.19
CA GLY A 251 -19.17 36.74 -39.80
C GLY A 251 -19.43 37.20 -38.36
N ALA A 252 -19.41 38.52 -38.19
CA ALA A 252 -20.37 39.32 -37.39
C ALA A 252 -20.50 39.08 -35.87
N ALA A 253 -20.00 40.05 -35.10
CA ALA A 253 -20.37 40.30 -33.71
C ALA A 253 -21.75 40.99 -33.62
N PRO A 254 -22.64 40.60 -32.67
CA PRO A 254 -23.74 41.46 -32.24
C PRO A 254 -23.39 42.20 -30.95
N LYS A 255 -23.64 43.51 -30.95
CA LYS A 255 -23.55 44.42 -29.80
C LYS A 255 -24.79 44.32 -28.90
N ILE A 256 -24.53 44.08 -27.61
CA ILE A 256 -25.11 44.68 -26.37
C ILE A 256 -26.63 44.82 -26.23
N ALA A 257 -27.16 44.26 -25.13
CA ALA A 257 -28.17 44.94 -24.30
C ALA A 257 -28.06 44.51 -22.82
N MET A 258 -27.67 45.44 -21.95
CA MET A 258 -27.73 45.30 -20.49
C MET A 258 -29.18 45.61 -20.02
N PRO A 259 -29.81 44.80 -19.16
CA PRO A 259 -31.05 45.20 -18.52
C PRO A 259 -30.81 46.10 -17.31
N LYS A 260 -31.55 47.22 -17.28
CA LYS A 260 -31.57 48.26 -16.24
C LYS A 260 -32.04 47.72 -14.88
N THR A 261 -31.38 48.23 -13.84
CA THR A 261 -31.77 48.22 -12.43
C THR A 261 -33.19 48.76 -12.21
N ARG A 262 -33.98 48.12 -11.34
CA ARG A 262 -35.14 48.75 -10.71
C ARG A 262 -35.14 48.46 -9.21
N ALA A 263 -35.04 49.53 -8.43
CA ALA A 263 -35.23 49.55 -6.98
C ALA A 263 -36.74 49.56 -6.63
N ALA A 264 -37.08 48.88 -5.54
CA ALA A 264 -38.26 49.07 -4.68
C ALA A 264 -37.81 48.51 -3.30
N LEU A 265 -37.69 49.25 -2.19
CA LEU A 265 -38.69 50.02 -1.42
C LEU A 265 -39.99 49.23 -1.21
N TYR A 266 -39.98 48.27 -0.29
CA TYR A 266 -40.62 48.33 1.04
C TYR A 266 -40.28 47.07 1.84
#